data_AF-A0A9W6THR3-F1
#
_entry.id   AF-A0A9W6THR3-F1
#
_cell.length_a   1.000
_cell.length_b   1.000
_cell.length_c   1.000
_cell.angle_alpha   90.00
_cell.angle_beta   90.00
_cell.angle_gamma   90.00
#
_symmetry.space_group_name_H-M   'P 1'
#
loop_
_entity.id
_entity.type
_entity.pdbx_description
1 polymer ?
#
loop_
_entity_poly.entity_id
_entity_poly.type
_entity_poly.pdbx_seq_one_letter_code
_entity_poly.pdbx_strand_id
1 'polypeptide(L)'
;MEKGTEKLLVSDVVQKLPGILRTGCQVSLPLVGNPSIPCYLKEDVLRAGTREKIVISLTDLAEEYPNFAIKWSSLNDLMDLDSIEDKSIDMGFDVTELDIKKPRRAMKVLTELFKDFLALEGKEFGRTELSIADQVSFDTFMGFILRRRAMKVTEWLRGILGDNLNETRNQLTKQ
;
A
#
# COMPACT_ATOMS: atom_id res chain seq x y z
N MET A 1 0.55 -11.34 33.34
CA MET A 1 -0.11 -10.13 32.77
C MET A 1 0.04 -10.05 31.24
N GLU A 2 0.79 -10.96 30.59
CA GLU A 2 1.15 -10.89 29.16
C GLU A 2 0.01 -11.19 28.17
N LYS A 3 -0.88 -12.15 28.45
CA LYS A 3 -1.96 -12.54 27.52
C LYS A 3 -2.96 -11.42 27.20
N GLY A 4 -3.11 -10.44 28.09
CA GLY A 4 -4.00 -9.30 27.88
C GLY A 4 -3.39 -8.30 26.89
N THR A 5 -2.12 -7.96 27.09
CA THR A 5 -1.36 -7.07 26.22
C THR A 5 -1.20 -7.65 24.81
N GLU A 6 -0.91 -8.95 24.71
CA GLU A 6 -0.77 -9.63 23.42
C GLU A 6 -2.08 -9.61 22.60
N LYS A 7 -3.23 -9.90 23.24
CA LYS A 7 -4.55 -9.81 22.58
C LYS A 7 -4.89 -8.40 22.09
N LEU A 8 -4.49 -7.37 22.83
CA LEU A 8 -4.69 -5.98 22.43
C LEU A 8 -3.83 -5.64 21.21
N LEU A 9 -2.57 -6.06 21.17
CA LEU A 9 -1.69 -5.86 20.01
C LEU A 9 -2.22 -6.55 18.76
N VAL A 10 -2.70 -7.79 18.87
CA VAL A 10 -3.32 -8.51 17.74
C VAL A 10 -4.58 -7.80 17.26
N SER A 11 -5.44 -7.36 18.19
CA SER A 11 -6.65 -6.59 17.86
C SER A 11 -6.32 -5.29 17.11
N ASP A 12 -5.30 -4.56 17.56
CA ASP A 12 -4.85 -3.32 16.91
C ASP A 12 -4.34 -3.58 15.48
N VAL A 13 -3.60 -4.68 15.28
CA VAL A 13 -3.14 -5.08 13.94
C VAL A 13 -4.32 -5.42 13.04
N VAL A 14 -5.25 -6.24 13.50
CA VAL A 14 -6.45 -6.64 12.72
C VAL A 14 -7.30 -5.43 12.33
N GLN A 15 -7.42 -4.43 13.21
CA GLN A 15 -8.23 -3.24 12.94
C GLN A 15 -7.58 -2.26 11.95
N LYS A 16 -6.25 -2.19 11.90
CA LYS A 16 -5.53 -1.15 11.13
C LYS A 16 -4.92 -1.66 9.83
N LEU A 17 -4.48 -2.93 9.79
CA LEU A 17 -3.78 -3.50 8.65
C LEU A 17 -4.57 -3.42 7.33
N PRO A 18 -5.90 -3.69 7.29
CA PRO A 18 -6.65 -3.62 6.04
C PRO A 18 -6.62 -2.22 5.40
N GLY A 19 -6.72 -1.17 6.22
CA GLY A 19 -6.60 0.22 5.76
C GLY A 19 -5.23 0.52 5.16
N ILE A 20 -4.17 0.07 5.84
CA ILE A 20 -2.77 0.28 5.42
C ILE A 20 -2.49 -0.46 4.10
N LEU A 21 -2.98 -1.68 3.94
CA LEU A 21 -2.80 -2.42 2.69
C LEU A 21 -3.54 -1.75 1.53
N ARG A 22 -4.77 -1.28 1.76
CA ARG A 22 -5.61 -0.65 0.75
C ARG A 22 -5.12 0.72 0.31
N THR A 23 -4.67 1.55 1.25
CA THR A 23 -4.39 2.98 1.02
C THR A 23 -2.97 3.41 1.36
N GLY A 24 -2.16 2.57 2.01
CA GLY A 24 -0.88 2.98 2.61
C GLY A 24 -1.03 3.85 3.88
N CYS A 25 -2.26 4.09 4.33
CA CYS A 25 -2.64 4.92 5.47
C CYS A 25 -3.45 4.12 6.50
N GLN A 26 -3.52 4.61 7.74
CA GLN A 26 -4.48 4.09 8.71
C GLN A 26 -5.89 4.55 8.31
N VAL A 27 -6.82 3.60 8.29
CA VAL A 27 -8.23 3.82 8.01
C VAL A 27 -9.03 2.99 8.99
N SER A 28 -10.05 3.58 9.60
CA SER A 28 -10.98 2.85 10.48
C SER A 28 -11.60 1.66 9.76
N LEU A 29 -11.53 0.47 10.37
CA LEU A 29 -12.03 -0.79 9.79
C LEU A 29 -13.43 -0.70 9.15
N PRO A 30 -14.44 -0.02 9.74
CA PRO A 30 -15.77 0.11 9.11
C PRO A 30 -15.78 0.82 7.76
N LEU A 31 -14.74 1.62 7.46
CA LEU A 31 -14.61 2.36 6.20
C LEU A 31 -13.90 1.55 5.11
N VAL A 32 -13.21 0.46 5.46
CA VAL A 32 -12.40 -0.33 4.51
C VAL A 32 -13.28 -1.03 3.47
N GLY A 33 -14.55 -1.29 3.77
CA GLY A 33 -15.52 -1.83 2.81
C GLY A 33 -16.11 -0.78 1.85
N ASN A 34 -15.88 0.51 2.07
CA ASN A 34 -16.52 1.56 1.28
C ASN A 34 -15.90 1.66 -0.12
N PRO A 35 -16.68 1.92 -1.18
CA PRO A 35 -16.15 2.04 -2.55
C PRO A 35 -15.08 3.12 -2.72
N SER A 36 -15.13 4.17 -1.90
CA SER A 36 -14.15 5.26 -1.87
C SER A 36 -14.01 5.76 -0.43
N ILE A 37 -12.78 6.11 -0.06
CA ILE A 37 -12.46 6.70 1.25
C ILE A 37 -11.93 8.12 1.01
N PRO A 38 -12.61 9.17 1.54
CA PRO A 38 -12.11 10.54 1.48
C PRO A 38 -10.71 10.70 2.09
N CYS A 39 -9.87 11.55 1.49
CA CYS A 39 -8.47 11.72 1.92
C CYS A 39 -8.31 12.18 3.38
N TYR A 40 -9.25 12.96 3.92
CA TYR A 40 -9.20 13.42 5.31
C TYR A 40 -9.47 12.30 6.34
N LEU A 41 -9.91 11.11 5.89
CA LEU A 41 -10.09 9.91 6.73
C LEU A 41 -8.91 8.93 6.62
N LYS A 42 -7.85 9.31 5.89
CA LYS A 42 -6.63 8.50 5.70
C LYS A 42 -5.53 9.10 6.56
N GLU A 43 -5.24 8.46 7.67
CA GLU A 43 -4.25 8.92 8.66
C GLU A 43 -2.86 8.35 8.36
N ASP A 44 -1.81 9.06 8.76
CA ASP A 44 -0.44 8.59 8.59
C ASP A 44 -0.17 7.33 9.41
N VAL A 45 0.64 6.41 8.85
CA VAL A 45 1.15 5.27 9.61
C VAL A 45 2.37 5.73 10.39
N LEU A 46 2.31 5.63 11.72
CA LEU A 46 3.35 6.08 12.62
C LEU A 46 4.23 4.93 13.11
N ARG A 47 5.50 5.21 13.40
CA ARG A 47 6.41 4.29 14.09
C ARG A 47 5.92 4.10 15.52
N ALA A 48 5.84 2.85 15.97
CA ALA A 48 5.33 2.50 17.29
C ALA A 48 6.09 3.24 18.41
N GLY A 49 5.34 3.79 19.38
CA GLY A 49 5.91 4.54 20.50
C GLY A 49 6.41 5.95 20.14
N THR A 50 6.23 6.40 18.91
CA THR A 50 6.67 7.74 18.46
C THR A 50 5.53 8.49 17.76
N ARG A 51 5.81 9.73 17.34
CA ARG A 51 4.95 10.51 16.42
C ARG A 51 5.53 10.59 15.01
N GLU A 52 6.54 9.80 14.71
CA GLU A 52 7.22 9.82 13.42
C GLU A 52 6.44 9.00 12.40
N LYS A 53 6.23 9.59 11.21
CA LYS A 53 5.62 8.89 10.09
C LYS A 53 6.60 7.86 9.51
N ILE A 54 6.07 6.69 9.17
CA ILE A 54 6.80 5.73 8.34
C ILE A 54 6.74 6.22 6.90
N VAL A 55 7.89 6.64 6.38
CA VAL A 55 8.10 7.02 4.99
C VAL A 55 9.12 6.04 4.43
N ILE A 56 8.76 5.40 3.32
CA ILE A 56 9.65 4.50 2.58
C ILE A 56 9.95 5.21 1.27
N SER A 57 11.21 5.59 1.09
CA SER A 57 11.68 6.30 -0.10
C SER A 57 12.00 5.34 -1.25
N LEU A 58 12.19 5.89 -2.44
CA LEU A 58 12.76 5.19 -3.58
C LEU A 58 14.15 4.63 -3.26
N THR A 59 14.94 5.35 -2.47
CA THR A 59 16.27 4.90 -2.06
C THR A 59 16.17 3.63 -1.21
N ASP A 60 15.31 3.63 -0.19
CA ASP A 60 15.08 2.46 0.67
C ASP A 60 14.62 1.25 -0.15
N LEU A 61 13.74 1.48 -1.12
CA LEU A 61 13.24 0.44 -2.02
C LEU A 61 14.31 -0.10 -2.97
N ALA A 62 15.16 0.76 -3.52
CA ALA A 62 16.24 0.37 -4.42
C ALA A 62 17.30 -0.46 -3.69
N GLU A 63 17.58 -0.16 -2.42
CA GLU A 63 18.47 -0.95 -1.56
C GLU A 63 17.88 -2.34 -1.27
N GLU A 64 16.60 -2.42 -0.90
CA GLU A 64 15.93 -3.69 -0.61
C GLU A 64 15.68 -4.53 -1.88
N TYR A 65 15.43 -3.88 -3.02
CA TYR A 65 15.07 -4.51 -4.29
C TYR A 65 15.96 -4.04 -5.45
N PRO A 66 17.26 -4.39 -5.45
CA PRO A 66 18.22 -3.88 -6.44
C PRO A 66 17.87 -4.24 -7.88
N ASN A 67 17.17 -5.37 -8.09
CA ASN A 67 16.71 -5.80 -9.42
C ASN A 67 15.68 -4.85 -10.06
N PHE A 68 15.02 -4.00 -9.28
CA PHE A 68 14.06 -3.01 -9.75
C PHE A 68 14.62 -1.59 -9.79
N ALA A 69 15.77 -1.34 -9.15
CA ALA A 69 16.35 -0.02 -8.96
C ALA A 69 16.49 0.76 -10.27
N ILE A 70 17.01 0.12 -11.33
CA ILE A 70 17.17 0.77 -12.66
C ILE A 70 15.80 1.19 -13.22
N LYS A 71 14.80 0.30 -13.17
CA LYS A 71 13.47 0.59 -13.71
C LYS A 71 12.78 1.72 -12.95
N TRP A 72 12.87 1.71 -11.61
CA TRP A 72 12.29 2.78 -10.80
C TRP A 72 13.04 4.09 -10.95
N SER A 73 14.37 4.08 -11.08
CA SER A 73 15.15 5.29 -11.38
C SER A 73 14.72 5.90 -12.70
N SER A 74 14.61 5.10 -13.77
CA SER A 74 14.15 5.60 -15.07
C SER A 74 12.72 6.13 -15.04
N LEU A 75 11.84 5.50 -14.27
CA LEU A 75 10.49 6.02 -14.06
C LEU A 75 10.51 7.31 -13.22
N ASN A 76 11.41 7.41 -12.24
CA ASN A 76 11.56 8.57 -11.38
C ASN A 76 12.02 9.82 -12.13
N ASP A 77 12.78 9.64 -13.20
CA ASP A 77 13.17 10.73 -14.12
C ASP A 77 11.96 11.33 -14.86
N LEU A 78 10.85 10.57 -14.98
CA LEU A 78 9.61 11.01 -15.63
C LEU A 78 8.60 11.56 -14.62
N MET A 79 8.53 10.97 -13.43
CA MET A 79 7.65 11.38 -12.34
C MET A 79 8.33 11.18 -10.99
N ASP A 80 8.34 12.19 -10.13
CA ASP A 80 8.93 12.07 -8.80
C ASP A 80 8.12 11.06 -7.96
N LEU A 81 8.65 9.84 -7.82
CA LEU A 81 7.96 8.72 -7.16
C LEU A 81 7.82 8.94 -5.65
N ASP A 82 8.75 9.69 -5.04
CA ASP A 82 8.73 10.00 -3.62
C ASP A 82 7.70 11.09 -3.28
N SER A 83 7.35 11.95 -4.25
CA SER A 83 6.28 12.93 -4.11
C SER A 83 4.87 12.31 -4.04
N ILE A 84 4.71 11.05 -4.45
CA ILE A 84 3.41 10.38 -4.53
C ILE A 84 2.96 9.97 -3.13
N GLU A 85 2.03 10.75 -2.57
CA GLU A 85 1.45 10.49 -1.24
C GLU A 85 0.67 9.16 -1.21
N ASP A 86 0.81 8.37 -0.14
CA ASP A 86 0.04 7.11 -0.03
C ASP A 86 -1.46 7.32 -0.14
N LYS A 87 -1.98 8.38 0.51
CA LYS A 87 -3.41 8.70 0.55
C LYS A 87 -4.02 8.98 -0.84
N SER A 88 -3.22 9.30 -1.85
CA SER A 88 -3.71 9.50 -3.22
C SER A 88 -3.99 8.18 -3.95
N ILE A 89 -3.39 7.08 -3.50
CA ILE A 89 -3.55 5.77 -4.12
C ILE A 89 -4.52 4.92 -3.28
N ASP A 90 -5.68 4.61 -3.82
CA ASP A 90 -6.67 3.73 -3.18
C ASP A 90 -6.90 2.48 -4.04
N MET A 91 -6.59 1.30 -3.49
CA MET A 91 -6.82 0.02 -4.18
C MET A 91 -8.31 -0.38 -4.22
N GLY A 92 -9.23 0.41 -3.65
CA GLY A 92 -10.67 0.34 -3.92
C GLY A 92 -11.41 -0.89 -3.40
N PHE A 93 -10.73 -1.84 -2.76
CA PHE A 93 -11.35 -3.00 -2.10
C PHE A 93 -10.55 -3.39 -0.85
N ASP A 94 -11.22 -4.11 0.05
CA ASP A 94 -10.54 -4.79 1.13
C ASP A 94 -9.72 -5.95 0.55
N VAL A 95 -8.40 -5.79 0.52
CA VAL A 95 -7.48 -6.79 -0.03
C VAL A 95 -7.42 -8.05 0.84
N THR A 96 -7.90 -7.98 2.09
CA THR A 96 -7.96 -9.13 3.01
C THR A 96 -9.16 -10.04 2.73
N GLU A 97 -10.19 -9.52 2.03
CA GLU A 97 -11.37 -10.25 1.61
C GLU A 97 -11.31 -10.73 0.14
N LEU A 98 -10.11 -10.85 -0.44
CA LEU A 98 -9.91 -11.32 -1.82
C LEU A 98 -10.37 -12.78 -2.00
N ASP A 99 -11.68 -12.99 -2.11
CA ASP A 99 -12.22 -14.19 -2.71
C ASP A 99 -11.86 -14.15 -4.20
N ILE A 100 -11.03 -15.11 -4.63
CA ILE A 100 -10.49 -15.32 -5.99
C ILE A 100 -11.59 -15.26 -7.07
N LYS A 101 -12.86 -15.33 -6.68
CA LYS A 101 -14.07 -15.31 -7.51
C LYS A 101 -14.50 -13.94 -8.06
N LYS A 102 -13.78 -12.82 -7.84
CA LYS A 102 -14.22 -11.48 -8.30
C LYS A 102 -13.22 -10.72 -9.20
N PRO A 103 -12.73 -11.31 -10.31
CA PRO A 103 -11.75 -10.68 -11.21
C PRO A 103 -12.21 -9.33 -11.78
N ARG A 104 -13.53 -9.15 -11.99
CA ARG A 104 -14.09 -7.87 -12.47
C ARG A 104 -13.82 -6.68 -11.55
N ARG A 105 -13.76 -6.90 -10.23
CA ARG A 105 -13.46 -5.83 -9.27
C ARG A 105 -12.00 -5.42 -9.36
N ALA A 106 -11.09 -6.40 -9.42
CA ALA A 106 -9.66 -6.14 -9.59
C ALA A 106 -9.37 -5.41 -10.90
N MET A 107 -9.97 -5.83 -12.02
CA MET A 107 -9.83 -5.14 -13.30
C MET A 107 -10.29 -3.69 -13.24
N LYS A 108 -11.44 -3.41 -12.61
CA LYS A 108 -11.95 -2.05 -12.45
C LYS A 108 -10.95 -1.17 -11.69
N VAL A 109 -10.38 -1.68 -10.60
CA VAL A 109 -9.38 -0.95 -9.83
C VAL A 109 -8.11 -0.71 -10.63
N LEU A 110 -7.58 -1.73 -11.30
CA LEU A 110 -6.40 -1.56 -12.16
C LEU A 110 -6.64 -0.53 -13.26
N THR A 111 -7.85 -0.50 -13.84
CA THR A 111 -8.22 0.52 -14.83
C THR A 111 -8.25 1.93 -14.24
N GLU A 112 -8.81 2.14 -13.05
CA GLU A 112 -8.79 3.46 -12.42
C GLU A 112 -7.37 3.88 -12.03
N LEU A 113 -6.57 2.98 -11.44
CA LEU A 113 -5.16 3.25 -11.13
C LEU A 113 -4.34 3.58 -12.37
N PHE A 114 -4.63 2.93 -13.50
CA PHE A 114 -3.96 3.23 -14.76
C PHE A 114 -4.33 4.62 -15.28
N LYS A 115 -5.60 5.04 -15.14
CA LYS A 115 -6.01 6.42 -15.48
C LYS A 115 -5.31 7.44 -14.59
N ASP A 116 -5.22 7.18 -13.29
CA ASP A 116 -4.52 8.06 -12.35
C ASP A 116 -3.03 8.16 -12.70
N PHE A 117 -2.39 7.04 -13.02
CA PHE A 117 -1.01 6.99 -13.50
C PHE A 117 -0.80 7.81 -14.79
N LEU A 118 -1.69 7.65 -15.79
CA LEU A 118 -1.61 8.42 -17.03
C LEU A 118 -1.76 9.93 -16.76
N ALA A 119 -2.63 10.32 -15.83
CA ALA A 119 -2.78 11.72 -15.43
C ALA A 119 -1.51 12.28 -14.78
N LEU A 120 -0.76 11.47 -14.03
CA LEU A 120 0.56 11.86 -13.50
C LEU A 120 1.58 12.11 -14.62
N GLU A 121 1.47 11.39 -15.74
CA GLU A 121 2.27 11.64 -16.95
C GLU A 121 1.70 12.77 -17.85
N GLY A 122 0.62 13.42 -17.45
CA GLY A 122 -0.05 14.45 -18.26
C GLY A 122 -0.82 13.90 -19.46
N LYS A 123 -1.14 12.60 -19.49
CA LYS A 123 -1.92 11.94 -20.53
C LYS A 123 -3.39 11.80 -20.10
N GLU A 124 -4.30 11.91 -21.07
CA GLU A 124 -5.73 11.75 -20.83
C GLU A 124 -6.23 10.44 -21.45
N PHE A 125 -6.75 9.54 -20.61
CA PHE A 125 -7.27 8.24 -21.03
C PHE A 125 -8.42 8.42 -22.04
N GLY A 126 -8.31 7.74 -23.19
CA GLY A 126 -9.29 7.83 -24.29
C GLY A 126 -9.10 9.02 -25.23
N ARG A 127 -8.14 9.91 -24.97
CA ARG A 127 -7.73 10.98 -25.90
C ARG A 127 -6.30 10.81 -26.42
N THR A 128 -5.41 10.26 -25.61
CA THR A 128 -4.04 9.93 -26.01
C THR A 128 -3.97 8.49 -26.52
N GLU A 129 -3.22 8.26 -27.60
CA GLU A 129 -2.91 6.90 -28.06
C GLU A 129 -2.05 6.19 -27.01
N LEU A 130 -2.50 4.99 -26.60
CA LEU A 130 -1.82 4.18 -25.60
C LEU A 130 -0.84 3.23 -26.29
N SER A 131 0.35 3.12 -25.74
CA SER A 131 1.46 2.32 -26.22
C SER A 131 1.82 1.19 -25.25
N ILE A 132 2.62 0.24 -25.72
CA ILE A 132 3.22 -0.81 -24.87
C ILE A 132 4.09 -0.18 -23.78
N ALA A 133 4.76 0.95 -24.08
CA ALA A 133 5.60 1.65 -23.11
C ALA A 133 4.77 2.15 -21.92
N ASP A 134 3.55 2.64 -22.15
CA ASP A 134 2.66 3.11 -21.08
C ASP A 134 2.28 1.98 -20.12
N GLN A 135 1.98 0.79 -20.66
CA GLN A 135 1.71 -0.39 -19.84
C GLN A 135 2.95 -0.81 -19.04
N VAL A 136 4.14 -0.81 -19.64
CA VAL A 136 5.40 -1.17 -18.96
C VAL A 136 5.74 -0.19 -17.84
N SER A 137 5.54 1.11 -18.07
CA SER A 137 5.72 2.14 -17.04
C SER A 137 4.69 1.99 -15.92
N PHE A 138 3.42 1.69 -16.24
CA PHE A 138 2.41 1.41 -15.24
C PHE A 138 2.71 0.16 -14.41
N ASP A 139 3.18 -0.93 -15.02
CA ASP A 139 3.58 -2.14 -14.29
C ASP A 139 4.76 -1.85 -13.34
N THR A 140 5.70 -1.01 -13.79
CA THR A 140 6.84 -0.55 -12.99
C THR A 140 6.38 0.31 -11.82
N PHE A 141 5.45 1.23 -12.06
CA PHE A 141 4.80 2.07 -11.07
C PHE A 141 4.04 1.24 -10.02
N MET A 142 3.23 0.28 -10.45
CA MET A 142 2.51 -0.64 -9.55
C MET A 142 3.50 -1.46 -8.71
N GLY A 143 4.59 -1.93 -9.32
CA GLY A 143 5.68 -2.58 -8.61
C GLY A 143 6.26 -1.71 -7.48
N PHE A 144 6.49 -0.42 -7.75
CA PHE A 144 6.95 0.54 -6.76
C PHE A 144 5.94 0.69 -5.61
N ILE A 145 4.68 1.03 -5.92
CA ILE A 145 3.64 1.27 -4.91
C ILE A 145 3.41 0.04 -4.02
N LEU A 146 3.31 -1.15 -4.60
CA LEU A 146 3.04 -2.38 -3.85
C LEU A 146 4.23 -2.74 -2.94
N ARG A 147 5.46 -2.57 -3.41
CA ARG A 147 6.66 -2.83 -2.61
C ARG A 147 6.84 -1.79 -1.50
N ARG A 148 6.58 -0.51 -1.79
CA ARG A 148 6.58 0.57 -0.80
C ARG A 148 5.64 0.26 0.37
N ARG A 149 4.42 -0.20 0.04
CA ARG A 149 3.43 -0.62 1.04
C ARG A 149 3.86 -1.86 1.82
N ALA A 150 4.41 -2.87 1.13
CA ALA A 150 4.88 -4.08 1.79
C ALA A 150 5.99 -3.79 2.81
N MET A 151 6.96 -2.95 2.45
CA MET A 151 8.01 -2.50 3.37
C MET A 151 7.43 -1.69 4.54
N LYS A 152 6.55 -0.73 4.25
CA LYS A 152 5.86 0.07 5.29
C LYS A 152 5.11 -0.80 6.30
N VAL A 153 4.34 -1.77 5.83
CA VAL A 153 3.61 -2.73 6.68
C VAL A 153 4.59 -3.54 7.51
N THR A 154 5.70 -3.99 6.92
CA THR A 154 6.72 -4.76 7.62
C THR A 154 7.36 -3.95 8.74
N GLU A 155 7.71 -2.70 8.48
CA GLU A 155 8.28 -1.79 9.49
C GLU A 155 7.28 -1.50 10.61
N TRP A 156 6.03 -1.20 10.24
CA TRP A 156 4.95 -0.96 11.18
C TRP A 156 4.68 -2.15 12.10
N LEU A 157 4.57 -3.35 11.52
CA LEU A 157 4.36 -4.59 12.28
C LEU A 157 5.55 -4.90 13.20
N ARG A 158 6.79 -4.68 12.73
CA ARG A 158 7.99 -4.88 13.56
C ARG A 158 7.99 -3.95 14.76
N GLY A 159 7.57 -2.69 14.58
CA GLY A 159 7.45 -1.74 15.68
C GLY A 159 6.39 -2.13 16.71
N ILE A 160 5.23 -2.65 16.27
CA ILE A 160 4.12 -3.01 17.17
C ILE A 160 4.37 -4.36 17.87
N LEU A 161 4.87 -5.35 17.14
CA LEU A 161 4.96 -6.72 17.62
C LEU A 161 6.33 -7.07 18.18
N GLY A 162 7.38 -6.29 17.90
CA GLY A 162 8.75 -6.58 18.31
C GLY A 162 9.16 -8.01 17.92
N ASP A 163 9.76 -8.74 18.85
CA ASP A 163 10.15 -10.14 18.67
C ASP A 163 8.97 -11.12 18.65
N ASN A 164 7.77 -10.69 19.06
CA ASN A 164 6.54 -11.51 19.10
C ASN A 164 5.85 -11.64 17.74
N LEU A 165 6.47 -11.13 16.66
CA LEU A 165 5.94 -11.17 15.31
C LEU A 165 5.71 -12.61 14.81
N ASN A 166 6.58 -13.54 15.22
CA ASN A 166 6.44 -14.96 14.89
C ASN A 166 5.27 -15.64 15.64
N GLU A 167 5.05 -15.31 16.91
CA GLU A 167 3.90 -15.83 17.68
C GLU A 167 2.58 -15.25 17.19
N THR A 168 2.56 -13.95 16.88
CA THR A 168 1.39 -13.25 16.34
C THR A 168 0.98 -13.81 14.97
N ARG A 169 1.96 -14.11 14.09
CA ARG A 169 1.72 -14.77 12.80
C ARG A 169 1.02 -16.12 12.96
N ASN A 170 1.39 -16.90 13.97
CA ASN A 170 0.79 -18.21 14.26
C ASN A 170 -0.64 -18.10 14.85
N GLN A 171 -1.01 -16.95 15.41
CA GLN A 171 -2.37 -16.70 15.91
C GLN A 171 -3.31 -16.18 14.80
N LEU A 172 -2.79 -15.31 13.93
CA LEU A 172 -3.54 -14.79 12.76
C LEU A 172 -3.88 -15.88 11.73
N THR A 173 -3.10 -16.96 11.67
CA THR A 173 -3.35 -18.10 10.78
C THR A 173 -4.35 -19.12 11.34
N LYS A 174 -4.79 -18.96 12.60
CA LYS A 174 -5.73 -19.87 13.28
C LYS A 174 -7.15 -19.30 13.41
N GLN A 175 -7.38 -18.06 12.98
CA GLN A 175 -8.72 -17.47 12.83
C GLN A 175 -9.25 -17.74 11.43
#